data_AF-A0A930A5S7-F1
#
_entry.id   AF-A0A930A5S7-F1
#
_cell.length_a   1.000
_cell.length_b   1.000
_cell.length_c   1.000
_cell.angle_alpha   90.00
_cell.angle_beta   90.00
_cell.angle_gamma   90.00
#
_symmetry.space_group_name_H-M   'P 1'
#
loop_
_entity.id
_entity.type
_entity.pdbx_description
1 polymer ?
#
loop_
_entity_poly.entity_id
_entity_poly.type
_entity_poly.pdbx_seq_one_letter_code
_entity_poly.pdbx_strand_id
1 'polypeptide(L)'
;RAAVSATAFGEILSDNTGYLQIYQFGENTANEVKAYLDDFKNANVSNIVIDLRDNGGGYLTALQGIASYFLPKDTLAMKQVYADGTTEEIRTTDGMYDNIKKIAILVNKNTASASEVLTMALKEQHQDVTVLGVTTYGKGTVQVSRVFKDGSALKYTTSKWTSPNDVWVNGVGITPDVEVKLHEVMYTSLPKMNDTDRYAYDSVGEPVKFAQLCLDYLGYNVGRTDGYFSSQTEAALRQFETDKGITAGGVLDKETFSTLYSAVVLDWNTTKTHDVQLQKAQEVLNG
;
A
#
# COMPACT_ATOMS: atom_id res chain seq x y z
N ARG A 1 23.97 17.89 0.80
CA ARG A 1 23.82 16.42 0.65
C ARG A 1 22.49 16.21 -0.04
N ALA A 2 22.46 15.73 -1.29
CA ALA A 2 21.20 15.37 -1.93
C ALA A 2 20.65 14.15 -1.18
N ALA A 3 19.50 14.30 -0.53
CA ALA A 3 18.81 13.16 0.05
C ALA A 3 18.28 12.33 -1.12
N VAL A 4 18.90 11.18 -1.39
CA VAL A 4 18.30 10.19 -2.28
C VAL A 4 17.20 9.52 -1.46
N SER A 5 15.95 9.92 -1.71
CA SER A 5 14.79 9.19 -1.20
C SER A 5 14.61 7.98 -2.11
N ALA A 6 14.88 6.77 -1.61
CA ALA A 6 14.50 5.55 -2.33
C ALA A 6 12.98 5.53 -2.51
N THR A 7 12.55 5.25 -3.73
CA THR A 7 11.13 5.19 -4.13
C THR A 7 10.66 3.77 -4.42
N ALA A 8 11.59 2.83 -4.51
CA ALA A 8 11.31 1.40 -4.57
C ALA A 8 12.24 0.60 -3.64
N PHE A 9 11.73 -0.54 -3.17
CA PHE A 9 12.48 -1.55 -2.44
C PHE A 9 12.20 -2.92 -3.06
N GLY A 10 13.22 -3.76 -3.13
CA GLY A 10 13.08 -5.10 -3.65
C GLY A 10 13.91 -6.10 -2.85
N GLU A 11 13.37 -7.30 -2.70
CA GLU A 11 14.06 -8.45 -2.11
C GLU A 11 13.62 -9.75 -2.79
N ILE A 12 14.49 -10.75 -2.75
CA ILE A 12 14.13 -12.10 -3.19
C ILE A 12 13.58 -12.84 -1.97
N LEU A 13 12.34 -13.31 -2.07
CA LEU A 13 11.74 -14.19 -1.08
C LEU A 13 12.20 -15.64 -1.30
N SER A 14 11.63 -16.61 -0.60
CA SER A 14 11.82 -18.02 -0.93
C SER A 14 11.13 -18.39 -2.26
N ASP A 15 11.51 -19.53 -2.86
CA ASP A 15 10.73 -20.20 -3.91
C ASP A 15 10.58 -19.43 -5.24
N ASN A 16 11.69 -18.86 -5.74
CA ASN A 16 11.73 -18.22 -7.05
C ASN A 16 10.82 -16.98 -7.20
N THR A 17 10.49 -16.34 -6.08
CA THR A 17 9.58 -15.20 -6.01
C THR A 17 10.32 -13.94 -5.55
N GLY A 18 10.23 -12.87 -6.34
CA GLY A 18 10.68 -11.53 -5.95
C GLY A 18 9.56 -10.74 -5.28
N TYR A 19 9.91 -9.89 -4.34
CA TYR A 19 9.03 -8.86 -3.78
C TYR A 19 9.54 -7.49 -4.22
N LEU A 20 8.67 -6.67 -4.80
CA LEU A 20 8.96 -5.33 -5.25
C LEU A 20 7.92 -4.37 -4.70
N GLN A 21 8.32 -3.50 -3.77
CA GLN A 21 7.48 -2.43 -3.26
C GLN A 21 7.82 -1.13 -3.97
N ILE A 22 6.80 -0.45 -4.49
CA ILE A 22 6.94 0.88 -5.09
C ILE A 22 6.19 1.84 -4.18
N TYR A 23 6.91 2.73 -3.49
CA TYR A 23 6.33 3.68 -2.56
C TYR A 23 5.71 4.89 -3.27
N GLN A 24 6.33 5.31 -4.38
CA GLN A 24 5.88 6.45 -5.18
C GLN A 24 6.48 6.36 -6.59
N PHE A 25 5.81 6.94 -7.59
CA PHE A 25 6.35 7.10 -8.94
C PHE A 25 7.11 8.44 -9.06
N GLY A 26 8.38 8.45 -8.65
CA GLY A 26 9.31 9.58 -8.77
C GLY A 26 10.19 9.54 -10.03
N GLU A 27 11.05 10.55 -10.22
CA GLU A 27 11.86 10.70 -11.44
C GLU A 27 12.80 9.50 -11.68
N ASN A 28 13.35 8.92 -10.61
CA ASN A 28 14.34 7.83 -10.69
C ASN A 28 13.73 6.44 -10.45
N THR A 29 12.43 6.34 -10.15
CA THR A 29 11.81 5.08 -9.70
C THR A 29 11.92 3.97 -10.73
N ALA A 30 11.79 4.28 -12.02
CA ALA A 30 11.97 3.27 -13.06
C ALA A 30 13.38 2.66 -13.04
N ASN A 31 14.42 3.47 -12.85
CA ASN A 31 15.81 2.98 -12.75
C ASN A 31 16.02 2.15 -11.48
N GLU A 32 15.43 2.55 -10.35
CA GLU A 32 15.48 1.78 -9.10
C GLU A 32 14.79 0.41 -9.24
N VAL A 33 13.59 0.38 -9.83
CA VAL A 33 12.87 -0.87 -10.13
C VAL A 33 13.69 -1.76 -11.06
N LYS A 34 14.29 -1.18 -12.11
CA LYS A 34 15.11 -1.91 -13.06
C LYS A 34 16.28 -2.62 -12.37
N ALA A 35 16.94 -1.97 -11.42
CA ALA A 35 18.06 -2.57 -10.67
C ALA A 35 17.62 -3.85 -9.93
N TYR A 36 16.47 -3.82 -9.25
CA TYR A 36 15.92 -5.01 -8.60
C TYR A 36 15.50 -6.10 -9.61
N LEU A 37 14.92 -5.71 -10.75
CA LEU A 37 14.56 -6.68 -11.80
C LEU A 37 15.78 -7.35 -12.44
N ASP A 38 16.90 -6.63 -12.57
CA ASP A 38 18.17 -7.21 -13.01
C ASP A 38 18.67 -8.26 -12.00
N ASP A 39 18.62 -7.96 -10.70
CA ASP A 39 18.97 -8.90 -9.64
C ASP A 39 18.05 -10.13 -9.64
N PHE A 40 16.74 -9.93 -9.80
CA PHE A 40 15.75 -10.99 -9.90
C PHE A 40 16.00 -11.90 -11.10
N LYS A 41 16.33 -11.32 -12.26
CA LYS A 41 16.70 -12.08 -13.45
C LYS A 41 17.95 -12.94 -13.22
N ASN A 42 18.99 -12.38 -12.60
CA ASN A 42 20.22 -13.12 -12.27
C ASN A 42 19.97 -14.26 -11.28
N ALA A 43 18.98 -14.10 -10.39
CA ALA A 43 18.56 -15.13 -9.44
C ALA A 43 17.49 -16.09 -9.99
N ASN A 44 17.15 -16.00 -11.29
CA ASN A 44 16.14 -16.82 -11.98
C ASN A 44 14.69 -16.67 -11.47
N VAL A 45 14.39 -15.61 -10.71
CA VAL A 45 13.04 -15.31 -10.24
C VAL A 45 12.04 -15.30 -11.40
N SER A 46 10.94 -16.04 -11.25
CA SER A 46 9.89 -16.13 -12.27
C SER A 46 8.54 -15.59 -11.79
N ASN A 47 8.39 -15.35 -10.50
CA ASN A 47 7.18 -14.84 -9.89
C ASN A 47 7.49 -13.53 -9.19
N ILE A 48 6.56 -12.59 -9.17
CA ILE A 48 6.77 -11.33 -8.47
C ILE A 48 5.51 -10.90 -7.72
N VAL A 49 5.71 -10.42 -6.49
CA VAL A 49 4.73 -9.61 -5.78
C VAL A 49 5.10 -8.15 -6.01
N ILE A 50 4.18 -7.37 -6.59
CA ILE A 50 4.30 -5.91 -6.73
C ILE A 50 3.42 -5.27 -5.66
N ASP A 51 4.02 -4.64 -4.66
CA ASP A 51 3.30 -3.95 -3.60
C ASP A 51 3.13 -2.47 -3.92
N LEU A 52 1.87 -2.08 -4.14
CA LEU A 52 1.42 -0.71 -4.41
C LEU A 52 0.54 -0.16 -3.28
N ARG A 53 0.48 -0.83 -2.13
CA ARG A 53 -0.23 -0.33 -0.95
C ARG A 53 0.37 1.00 -0.51
N ASP A 54 -0.49 1.95 -0.18
CA ASP A 54 -0.11 3.30 0.22
C ASP A 54 0.63 4.14 -0.84
N ASN A 55 0.70 3.66 -2.09
CA ASN A 55 1.28 4.42 -3.20
C ASN A 55 0.21 5.26 -3.93
N GLY A 56 0.21 6.57 -3.65
CA GLY A 56 -0.69 7.54 -4.28
C GLY A 56 -0.40 7.89 -5.75
N GLY A 57 0.60 7.24 -6.37
CA GLY A 57 1.01 7.40 -7.75
C GLY A 57 2.21 8.35 -7.92
N GLY A 58 2.21 9.13 -8.99
CA GLY A 58 3.31 10.05 -9.31
C GLY A 58 3.43 10.27 -10.82
N TYR A 59 4.66 10.35 -11.33
CA TYR A 59 4.95 10.73 -12.71
C TYR A 59 4.55 9.64 -13.72
N LEU A 60 3.89 10.06 -14.80
CA LEU A 60 3.52 9.17 -15.92
C LEU A 60 4.73 8.61 -16.66
N THR A 61 5.86 9.31 -16.66
CA THR A 61 7.13 8.83 -17.24
C THR A 61 7.67 7.63 -16.48
N ALA A 62 7.65 7.67 -15.15
CA ALA A 62 8.05 6.54 -14.31
C ALA A 62 7.10 5.35 -14.50
N LEU A 63 5.80 5.60 -14.57
CA LEU A 63 4.80 4.59 -14.92
C LEU A 63 5.10 3.92 -16.27
N GLN A 64 5.35 4.70 -17.32
CA GLN A 64 5.64 4.17 -18.66
C GLN A 64 6.91 3.30 -18.66
N GLY A 65 7.97 3.74 -17.97
CA GLY A 65 9.20 2.97 -17.82
C GLY A 65 8.96 1.65 -17.09
N ILE A 66 8.27 1.69 -15.94
CA ILE A 66 7.98 0.51 -15.13
C ILE A 66 7.06 -0.47 -15.88
N ALA A 67 6.01 0.01 -16.55
CA ALA A 67 5.14 -0.84 -17.37
C ALA A 67 5.91 -1.53 -18.50
N SER A 68 6.91 -0.86 -19.08
CA SER A 68 7.76 -1.42 -20.15
C SER A 68 8.62 -2.60 -19.69
N TYR A 69 8.86 -2.74 -18.39
CA TYR A 69 9.59 -3.90 -17.86
C TYR A 69 8.73 -5.17 -17.78
N PHE A 70 7.41 -5.03 -17.78
CA PHE A 70 6.48 -6.16 -17.60
C PHE A 70 5.61 -6.45 -18.82
N LEU A 71 5.55 -5.54 -19.80
CA LEU A 71 4.74 -5.71 -21.00
C LEU A 71 5.61 -5.60 -22.26
N PRO A 72 5.26 -6.30 -23.36
CA PRO A 72 5.98 -6.18 -24.63
C PRO A 72 6.04 -4.72 -25.09
N LYS A 73 7.08 -4.37 -25.86
CA LYS A 73 7.19 -3.04 -26.49
C LYS A 73 5.95 -2.70 -27.32
N ASP A 74 5.55 -1.42 -27.30
CA ASP A 74 4.40 -0.88 -28.03
C ASP A 74 3.02 -1.35 -27.51
N THR A 75 2.98 -1.93 -26.30
CA THR A 75 1.74 -2.29 -25.62
C THR A 75 1.10 -1.05 -24.99
N LEU A 76 -0.21 -0.89 -25.15
CA LEU A 76 -0.96 0.21 -24.56
C LEU A 76 -1.04 0.05 -23.04
N ALA A 77 -0.56 1.06 -22.30
CA ALA A 77 -0.66 1.10 -20.84
C ALA A 77 -1.86 1.93 -20.37
N MET A 78 -2.13 3.06 -21.01
CA MET A 78 -3.31 3.89 -20.75
C MET A 78 -3.61 4.84 -21.90
N LYS A 79 -4.83 5.38 -21.90
CA LYS A 79 -5.23 6.51 -22.75
C LYS A 79 -5.50 7.74 -21.88
N GLN A 80 -5.05 8.91 -22.29
CA GLN A 80 -5.50 10.20 -21.76
C GLN A 80 -6.55 10.77 -22.72
N VAL A 81 -7.76 10.99 -22.22
CA VAL A 81 -8.86 11.56 -23.00
C VAL A 81 -9.11 12.98 -22.53
N TYR A 82 -8.84 13.94 -23.42
CA TYR A 82 -8.98 15.37 -23.17
C TYR A 82 -10.42 15.85 -23.38
N ALA A 83 -10.71 17.05 -22.88
CA ALA A 83 -12.05 17.64 -22.96
C ALA A 83 -12.53 17.93 -24.40
N ASP A 84 -11.60 18.12 -25.33
CA ASP A 84 -11.90 18.34 -26.76
C ASP A 84 -12.11 17.03 -27.54
N GLY A 85 -12.06 15.87 -26.86
CA GLY A 85 -12.20 14.55 -27.44
C GLY A 85 -10.91 13.98 -28.02
N THR A 86 -9.81 14.73 -28.03
CA THR A 86 -8.51 14.18 -28.41
C THR A 86 -8.04 13.15 -27.39
N THR A 87 -7.31 12.15 -27.87
CA THR A 87 -6.79 11.07 -27.05
C THR A 87 -5.29 10.92 -27.29
N GLU A 88 -4.53 10.84 -26.21
CA GLU A 88 -3.12 10.48 -26.23
C GLU A 88 -2.93 9.10 -25.62
N GLU A 89 -2.17 8.25 -26.29
CA GLU A 89 -1.86 6.92 -25.80
C GLU A 89 -0.48 6.92 -25.13
N ILE A 90 -0.39 6.30 -23.97
CA ILE A 90 0.88 5.98 -23.33
C ILE A 90 1.14 4.50 -23.57
N ARG A 91 2.19 4.22 -24.32
CA ARG A 91 2.61 2.87 -24.72
C ARG A 91 3.99 2.53 -24.16
N THR A 92 4.25 1.27 -23.92
CA THR A 92 5.55 0.80 -23.47
C THR A 92 6.64 1.02 -24.52
N THR A 93 7.83 1.40 -24.07
CA THR A 93 8.94 1.83 -24.95
C THR A 93 10.14 0.89 -24.92
N ASP A 94 10.36 0.25 -23.78
CA ASP A 94 11.55 -0.56 -23.50
C ASP A 94 11.29 -2.07 -23.65
N GLY A 95 12.35 -2.87 -23.41
CA GLY A 95 12.29 -4.32 -23.45
C GLY A 95 11.77 -4.92 -22.14
N MET A 96 10.86 -5.88 -22.27
CA MET A 96 10.26 -6.63 -21.17
C MET A 96 11.22 -7.64 -20.54
N TYR A 97 11.10 -7.86 -19.23
CA TYR A 97 11.70 -8.97 -18.52
C TYR A 97 10.89 -10.25 -18.76
N ASP A 98 11.38 -11.07 -19.68
CA ASP A 98 10.72 -12.31 -20.11
C ASP A 98 10.73 -13.43 -19.07
N ASN A 99 11.56 -13.34 -18.03
CA ASN A 99 11.62 -14.31 -16.95
C ASN A 99 10.41 -14.23 -16.00
N ILE A 100 9.78 -13.06 -15.84
CA ILE A 100 8.62 -12.89 -14.96
C ILE A 100 7.38 -13.45 -15.66
N LYS A 101 6.79 -14.48 -15.08
CA LYS A 101 5.63 -15.21 -15.63
C LYS A 101 4.35 -14.95 -14.88
N LYS A 102 4.42 -14.80 -13.56
CA LYS A 102 3.26 -14.57 -12.69
C LYS A 102 3.45 -13.31 -11.85
N ILE A 103 2.41 -12.49 -11.77
CA ILE A 103 2.41 -11.23 -11.02
C ILE A 103 1.26 -11.24 -10.01
N ALA A 104 1.56 -11.01 -8.74
CA ALA A 104 0.56 -10.67 -7.73
C ALA A 104 0.71 -9.19 -7.38
N ILE A 105 -0.36 -8.40 -7.46
CA ILE A 105 -0.33 -6.96 -7.14
C ILE A 105 -1.07 -6.73 -5.82
N LEU A 106 -0.40 -6.18 -4.82
CA LEU A 106 -1.04 -5.77 -3.57
C LEU A 106 -1.51 -4.32 -3.67
N VAL A 107 -2.78 -4.09 -3.36
CA VAL A 107 -3.40 -2.76 -3.40
C VAL A 107 -4.24 -2.48 -2.16
N ASN A 108 -4.42 -1.21 -1.84
CA ASN A 108 -5.30 -0.76 -0.77
C ASN A 108 -6.02 0.55 -1.13
N LYS A 109 -6.82 1.07 -0.18
CA LYS A 109 -7.59 2.33 -0.33
C LYS A 109 -6.74 3.57 -0.67
N ASN A 110 -5.43 3.52 -0.45
CA ASN A 110 -4.49 4.60 -0.71
C ASN A 110 -3.73 4.41 -2.03
N THR A 111 -3.83 3.25 -2.67
CA THR A 111 -3.32 3.01 -4.03
C THR A 111 -4.09 3.91 -5.01
N ALA A 112 -3.39 4.82 -5.70
CA ALA A 112 -4.05 5.81 -6.55
C ALA A 112 -3.26 6.14 -7.83
N SER A 113 -3.96 6.71 -8.83
CA SER A 113 -3.33 7.38 -9.98
C SER A 113 -2.38 6.45 -10.76
N ALA A 114 -1.09 6.77 -10.89
CA ALA A 114 -0.13 5.93 -11.62
C ALA A 114 -0.09 4.48 -11.12
N SER A 115 -0.29 4.23 -9.83
CA SER A 115 -0.39 2.88 -9.26
C SER A 115 -1.61 2.12 -9.80
N GLU A 116 -2.75 2.81 -9.92
CA GLU A 116 -3.97 2.24 -10.50
C GLU A 116 -3.80 1.99 -12.00
N VAL A 117 -3.12 2.89 -12.71
CA VAL A 117 -2.80 2.68 -14.12
C VAL A 117 -1.90 1.45 -14.29
N LEU A 118 -0.81 1.34 -13.53
CA LEU A 118 0.07 0.17 -13.61
C LEU A 118 -0.71 -1.11 -13.33
N THR A 119 -1.55 -1.10 -12.30
CA THR A 119 -2.41 -2.24 -11.94
C THR A 119 -3.31 -2.65 -13.12
N MET A 120 -4.02 -1.72 -13.74
CA MET A 120 -4.90 -2.02 -14.88
C MET A 120 -4.12 -2.42 -16.14
N ALA A 121 -3.01 -1.74 -16.44
CA ALA A 121 -2.17 -2.06 -17.58
C ALA A 121 -1.65 -3.50 -17.49
N LEU A 122 -1.12 -3.91 -16.33
CA LEU A 122 -0.66 -5.27 -16.12
C LEU A 122 -1.83 -6.26 -16.14
N LYS A 123 -2.91 -5.98 -15.40
CA LYS A 123 -4.07 -6.86 -15.32
C LYS A 123 -4.71 -7.15 -16.70
N GLU A 124 -4.75 -6.16 -17.58
CA GLU A 124 -5.40 -6.29 -18.89
C GLU A 124 -4.46 -6.76 -20.00
N GLN A 125 -3.14 -6.57 -19.87
CA GLN A 125 -2.19 -6.80 -20.96
C GLN A 125 -1.13 -7.87 -20.66
N HIS A 126 -0.94 -8.26 -19.40
CA HIS A 126 -0.04 -9.34 -19.02
C HIS A 126 -0.81 -10.66 -18.87
N GLN A 127 -0.14 -11.79 -19.13
CA GLN A 127 -0.80 -13.09 -19.25
C GLN A 127 -1.36 -13.64 -17.92
N ASP A 128 -0.64 -13.44 -16.82
CA ASP A 128 -0.99 -13.99 -15.50
C ASP A 128 -0.76 -12.95 -14.41
N VAL A 129 -1.84 -12.28 -14.01
CA VAL A 129 -1.86 -11.23 -12.99
C VAL A 129 -3.04 -11.44 -12.07
N THR A 130 -2.79 -11.43 -10.76
CA THR A 130 -3.85 -11.40 -9.73
C THR A 130 -3.70 -10.15 -8.87
N VAL A 131 -4.78 -9.38 -8.71
CA VAL A 131 -4.83 -8.21 -7.82
C VAL A 131 -5.43 -8.61 -6.47
N LEU A 132 -4.74 -8.33 -5.37
CA LEU A 132 -5.17 -8.69 -4.01
C LEU A 132 -5.22 -7.47 -3.09
N GLY A 133 -6.07 -7.54 -2.07
CA GLY A 133 -6.15 -6.55 -1.00
C GLY A 133 -7.54 -5.95 -0.87
N VAL A 134 -7.66 -4.63 -0.93
CA VAL A 134 -8.96 -3.92 -0.88
C VAL A 134 -9.04 -2.87 -1.98
N THR A 135 -10.26 -2.47 -2.35
CA THR A 135 -10.51 -1.51 -3.45
C THR A 135 -9.64 -0.26 -3.36
N THR A 136 -9.08 0.14 -4.51
CA THR A 136 -8.20 1.30 -4.63
C THR A 136 -8.93 2.64 -4.55
N TYR A 137 -8.18 3.74 -4.54
CA TYR A 137 -8.72 5.08 -4.31
C TYR A 137 -9.71 5.56 -5.39
N GLY A 138 -9.47 5.22 -6.67
CA GLY A 138 -10.30 5.64 -7.79
C GLY A 138 -9.95 7.02 -8.34
N LYS A 139 -8.66 7.34 -8.53
CA LYS A 139 -8.24 8.61 -9.13
C LYS A 139 -8.07 8.48 -10.64
N GLY A 140 -9.16 8.69 -11.38
CA GLY A 140 -9.22 8.58 -12.84
C GLY A 140 -8.99 9.88 -13.62
N THR A 141 -8.32 10.87 -13.04
CA THR A 141 -8.10 12.20 -13.64
C THR A 141 -6.64 12.63 -13.61
N VAL A 142 -6.21 13.34 -14.65
CA VAL A 142 -4.89 13.95 -14.75
C VAL A 142 -5.03 15.45 -14.50
N GLN A 143 -4.21 15.96 -13.59
CA GLN A 143 -4.23 17.37 -13.17
C GLN A 143 -2.89 18.01 -13.48
N VAL A 144 -2.92 19.27 -13.90
CA VAL A 144 -1.73 20.09 -14.11
C VAL A 144 -1.79 21.32 -13.21
N SER A 145 -0.61 21.80 -12.82
CA SER A 145 -0.46 23.06 -12.08
C SER A 145 0.11 24.13 -12.99
N ARG A 146 -0.60 25.25 -13.12
CA ARG A 146 -0.10 26.45 -13.79
C ARG A 146 0.30 27.46 -12.73
N VAL A 147 1.59 27.78 -12.66
CA VAL A 147 2.12 28.82 -11.76
C VAL A 147 2.11 30.16 -12.49
N PHE A 148 1.61 31.21 -11.85
CA PHE A 148 1.55 32.57 -12.37
C PHE A 148 2.74 33.40 -11.87
N LYS A 149 2.94 34.56 -12.50
CA LYS A 149 4.10 35.44 -12.22
C LYS A 149 4.11 35.99 -10.78
N ASP A 150 2.96 36.06 -10.14
CA ASP A 150 2.79 36.51 -8.75
C ASP A 150 3.04 35.40 -7.72
N GLY A 151 3.40 34.19 -8.17
CA GLY A 151 3.63 33.03 -7.31
C GLY A 151 2.34 32.26 -6.98
N SER A 152 1.17 32.74 -7.39
CA SER A 152 -0.08 31.96 -7.28
C SER A 152 -0.05 30.76 -8.24
N ALA A 153 -0.84 29.72 -7.95
CA ALA A 153 -0.94 28.55 -8.80
C ALA A 153 -2.40 28.10 -8.98
N LEU A 154 -2.78 27.75 -10.20
CA LEU A 154 -4.04 27.10 -10.52
C LEU A 154 -3.77 25.62 -10.82
N LYS A 155 -4.35 24.74 -9.99
CA LYS A 155 -4.38 23.30 -10.26
C LYS A 155 -5.74 22.94 -10.84
N TYR A 156 -5.75 22.33 -12.02
CA TYR A 156 -6.98 21.96 -12.71
C TYR A 156 -6.82 20.64 -13.46
N THR A 157 -7.94 19.92 -13.62
CA THR A 157 -8.01 18.68 -14.38
C THR A 157 -8.00 18.98 -15.87
N THR A 158 -7.11 18.34 -16.62
CA THR A 158 -6.98 18.51 -18.09
C THR A 158 -7.59 17.35 -18.86
N SER A 159 -7.52 16.15 -18.31
CA SER A 159 -7.95 14.92 -18.96
C SER A 159 -8.40 13.90 -17.94
N LYS A 160 -9.21 12.95 -18.40
CA LYS A 160 -9.39 11.66 -17.71
C LYS A 160 -8.39 10.66 -18.28
N TRP A 161 -8.08 9.62 -17.52
CA TRP A 161 -7.39 8.47 -18.07
C TRP A 161 -8.29 7.23 -18.09
N THR A 162 -8.12 6.39 -19.09
CA THR A 162 -8.78 5.08 -19.17
C THR A 162 -7.75 3.97 -19.29
N SER A 163 -8.10 2.78 -18.80
CA SER A 163 -7.32 1.56 -19.02
C SER A 163 -7.27 1.21 -20.52
N PRO A 164 -6.41 0.26 -20.92
CA PRO A 164 -6.39 -0.24 -22.29
C PRO A 164 -7.77 -0.70 -22.82
N ASN A 165 -8.61 -1.30 -21.97
CA ASN A 165 -9.99 -1.71 -22.26
C ASN A 165 -11.03 -0.61 -22.02
N ASP A 166 -10.61 0.67 -21.99
CA ASP A 166 -11.48 1.85 -21.85
C ASP A 166 -12.23 1.95 -20.50
N VAL A 167 -11.73 1.29 -19.45
CA VAL A 167 -12.29 1.40 -18.10
C VAL A 167 -11.86 2.72 -17.47
N TRP A 168 -12.83 3.47 -16.92
CA TRP A 168 -12.58 4.71 -16.18
C TRP A 168 -12.84 4.49 -14.68
N VAL A 169 -11.77 4.43 -13.88
CA VAL A 169 -11.85 4.06 -12.45
C VAL A 169 -12.27 5.21 -11.51
N ASN A 170 -12.60 6.38 -12.05
CA ASN A 170 -12.77 7.60 -11.24
C ASN A 170 -13.93 7.51 -10.25
N GLY A 171 -13.64 7.69 -8.96
CA GLY A 171 -14.60 7.60 -7.86
C GLY A 171 -15.05 6.17 -7.52
N VAL A 172 -14.51 5.16 -8.21
CA VAL A 172 -14.86 3.74 -8.02
C VAL A 172 -13.66 2.94 -7.52
N GLY A 173 -12.48 3.18 -8.10
CA GLY A 173 -11.29 2.38 -7.85
C GLY A 173 -11.29 1.07 -8.64
N ILE A 174 -10.29 0.26 -8.36
CA ILE A 174 -10.10 -1.10 -8.90
C ILE A 174 -10.50 -2.05 -7.79
N THR A 175 -11.49 -2.91 -8.06
CA THR A 175 -11.84 -4.01 -7.16
C THR A 175 -10.79 -5.12 -7.33
N PRO A 176 -10.18 -5.63 -6.24
CA PRO A 176 -9.21 -6.72 -6.33
C PRO A 176 -9.89 -8.01 -6.79
N ASP A 177 -9.13 -8.90 -7.43
CA ASP A 177 -9.58 -10.26 -7.77
C ASP A 177 -9.82 -11.08 -6.51
N VAL A 178 -8.98 -10.87 -5.50
CA VAL A 178 -9.08 -11.52 -4.19
C VAL A 178 -9.13 -10.43 -3.10
N GLU A 179 -10.30 -10.22 -2.51
CA GLU A 179 -10.42 -9.34 -1.35
C GLU A 179 -9.75 -10.01 -0.13
N VAL A 180 -8.78 -9.33 0.46
CA VAL A 180 -8.10 -9.75 1.69
C VAL A 180 -7.95 -8.52 2.59
N LYS A 181 -8.56 -8.56 3.78
CA LYS A 181 -8.48 -7.48 4.76
C LYS A 181 -7.39 -7.78 5.78
N LEU A 182 -6.60 -6.77 6.11
CA LEU A 182 -5.70 -6.79 7.26
C LEU A 182 -6.51 -6.65 8.56
N HIS A 183 -5.82 -6.79 9.69
CA HIS A 183 -6.41 -6.50 10.99
C HIS A 183 -6.93 -5.05 11.06
N GLU A 184 -8.04 -4.81 11.77
CA GLU A 184 -8.71 -3.50 11.83
C GLU A 184 -7.79 -2.37 12.31
N VAL A 185 -6.79 -2.69 13.15
CA VAL A 185 -5.77 -1.73 13.61
C VAL A 185 -5.04 -1.04 12.43
N MET A 186 -4.83 -1.75 11.31
CA MET A 186 -4.15 -1.22 10.12
C MET A 186 -4.99 -0.19 9.34
N TYR A 187 -6.29 -0.14 9.61
CA TYR A 187 -7.21 0.81 8.97
C TYR A 187 -7.66 1.93 9.91
N THR A 188 -7.33 1.82 11.19
CA THR A 188 -7.80 2.73 12.25
C THR A 188 -6.86 3.93 12.37
N SER A 189 -7.43 5.14 12.29
CA SER A 189 -6.66 6.35 12.53
C SER A 189 -6.24 6.45 13.99
N LEU A 190 -5.00 6.84 14.25
CA LEU A 190 -4.49 7.03 15.60
C LEU A 190 -5.30 8.13 16.31
N PRO A 191 -6.06 7.81 17.38
CA PRO A 191 -6.82 8.81 18.10
C PRO A 191 -5.89 9.75 18.87
N LYS A 192 -6.35 10.98 19.11
CA LYS A 192 -5.63 11.94 19.94
C LYS A 192 -5.68 11.51 21.40
N MET A 193 -4.53 11.55 22.07
CA MET A 193 -4.39 11.33 23.51
C MET A 193 -3.53 12.43 24.14
N ASN A 194 -4.09 13.15 25.11
CA ASN A 194 -3.39 14.21 25.85
C ASN A 194 -2.64 13.63 27.06
N ASP A 195 -1.68 14.40 27.60
CA ASP A 195 -0.84 13.95 28.73
C ASP A 195 -1.64 13.66 30.01
N THR A 196 -2.80 14.31 30.17
CA THR A 196 -3.70 14.15 31.32
C THR A 196 -4.72 13.04 31.15
N ASP A 197 -4.88 12.49 29.95
CA ASP A 197 -5.91 11.48 29.67
C ASP A 197 -5.54 10.16 30.36
N ARG A 198 -6.51 9.56 31.05
CA ARG A 198 -6.37 8.26 31.72
C ARG A 198 -7.66 7.48 31.52
N TYR A 199 -7.55 6.26 31.02
CA TYR A 199 -8.68 5.34 30.89
C TYR A 199 -8.39 4.09 31.71
N ALA A 200 -9.36 3.67 32.52
CA ALA A 200 -9.28 2.47 33.35
C ALA A 200 -10.59 1.69 33.24
N TYR A 201 -10.75 0.63 34.03
CA TYR A 201 -12.00 -0.12 34.12
C TYR A 201 -13.23 0.79 34.15
N ASP A 202 -14.25 0.43 33.37
CA ASP A 202 -15.53 1.14 33.20
C ASP A 202 -15.45 2.47 32.41
N SER A 203 -14.28 2.82 31.85
CA SER A 203 -14.13 3.95 30.94
C SER A 203 -14.57 3.61 29.50
N VAL A 204 -14.94 4.61 28.72
CA VAL A 204 -15.22 4.47 27.27
C VAL A 204 -14.48 5.55 26.49
N GLY A 205 -13.90 5.19 25.34
CA GLY A 205 -13.37 6.18 24.42
C GLY A 205 -12.64 5.61 23.21
N GLU A 206 -12.38 6.45 22.21
CA GLU A 206 -11.61 6.08 21.02
C GLU A 206 -10.19 5.58 21.34
N PRO A 207 -9.44 6.16 22.30
CA PRO A 207 -8.15 5.58 22.72
C PRO A 207 -8.27 4.17 23.29
N VAL A 208 -9.37 3.86 23.99
CA VAL A 208 -9.64 2.52 24.50
C VAL A 208 -9.90 1.54 23.35
N LYS A 209 -10.71 1.95 22.36
CA LYS A 209 -10.96 1.15 21.16
C LYS A 209 -9.64 0.84 20.44
N PHE A 210 -8.83 1.86 20.21
CA PHE A 210 -7.54 1.69 19.55
C PHE A 210 -6.59 0.78 20.35
N ALA A 211 -6.52 0.95 21.67
CA ALA A 211 -5.71 0.07 22.53
C ALA A 211 -6.18 -1.38 22.48
N GLN A 212 -7.49 -1.63 22.47
CA GLN A 212 -8.07 -2.97 22.31
C GLN A 212 -7.66 -3.60 20.96
N LEU A 213 -7.73 -2.83 19.87
CA LEU A 213 -7.30 -3.29 18.55
C LEU A 213 -5.79 -3.59 18.50
N CYS A 214 -4.95 -2.77 19.14
CA CYS A 214 -3.52 -3.04 19.24
C CYS A 214 -3.24 -4.31 20.04
N LEU A 215 -3.89 -4.48 21.19
CA LEU A 215 -3.74 -5.66 22.04
C LEU A 215 -4.20 -6.93 21.31
N ASP A 216 -5.36 -6.90 20.65
CA ASP A 216 -5.89 -8.03 19.87
C ASP A 216 -4.93 -8.42 18.73
N TYR A 217 -4.44 -7.43 17.98
CA TYR A 217 -3.43 -7.64 16.93
C TYR A 217 -2.16 -8.31 17.46
N LEU A 218 -1.69 -7.88 18.64
CA LEU A 218 -0.49 -8.43 19.28
C LEU A 218 -0.74 -9.78 19.98
N GLY A 219 -1.96 -10.33 19.90
CA GLY A 219 -2.32 -11.65 20.42
C GLY A 219 -2.82 -11.65 21.87
N TYR A 220 -3.13 -10.50 22.46
CA TYR A 220 -3.72 -10.39 23.79
C TYR A 220 -5.23 -10.51 23.73
N ASN A 221 -5.82 -11.34 24.60
CA ASN A 221 -7.26 -11.57 24.62
C ASN A 221 -8.03 -10.44 25.32
N VAL A 222 -8.50 -9.46 24.56
CA VAL A 222 -9.26 -8.29 25.06
C VAL A 222 -10.76 -8.53 25.24
N GLY A 223 -11.31 -9.58 24.62
CA GLY A 223 -12.74 -9.94 24.65
C GLY A 223 -13.68 -8.97 23.91
N ARG A 224 -13.24 -7.76 23.59
CA ARG A 224 -14.00 -6.73 22.87
C ARG A 224 -13.07 -5.67 22.27
N THR A 225 -13.54 -5.01 21.21
CA THR A 225 -12.84 -3.96 20.45
C THR A 225 -13.73 -2.74 20.18
N ASP A 226 -14.72 -2.51 21.05
CA ASP A 226 -15.75 -1.47 20.87
C ASP A 226 -15.51 -0.19 21.69
N GLY A 227 -14.39 -0.11 22.41
CA GLY A 227 -13.98 1.07 23.16
C GLY A 227 -14.48 1.14 24.60
N TYR A 228 -15.21 0.15 25.11
CA TYR A 228 -15.49 0.04 26.54
C TYR A 228 -14.41 -0.76 27.27
N PHE A 229 -13.84 -0.16 28.30
CA PHE A 229 -12.73 -0.70 29.08
C PHE A 229 -13.24 -1.73 30.10
N SER A 230 -13.42 -2.96 29.63
CA SER A 230 -13.85 -4.08 30.48
C SER A 230 -12.74 -4.60 31.39
N SER A 231 -13.09 -5.44 32.36
CA SER A 231 -12.11 -6.15 33.20
C SER A 231 -11.17 -7.04 32.39
N GLN A 232 -11.63 -7.57 31.25
CA GLN A 232 -10.80 -8.35 30.34
C GLN A 232 -9.82 -7.46 29.56
N THR A 233 -10.24 -6.27 29.15
CA THR A 233 -9.35 -5.24 28.58
C THR A 233 -8.27 -4.83 29.58
N GLU A 234 -8.64 -4.66 30.86
CA GLU A 234 -7.69 -4.37 31.94
C GLU A 234 -6.67 -5.48 32.12
N ALA A 235 -7.11 -6.74 32.17
CA ALA A 235 -6.23 -7.89 32.28
C ALA A 235 -5.25 -8.00 31.10
N ALA A 236 -5.74 -7.80 29.87
CA ALA A 236 -4.92 -7.78 28.66
C ALA A 236 -3.87 -6.65 28.70
N LEU A 237 -4.27 -5.45 29.13
CA LEU A 237 -3.36 -4.31 29.26
C LEU A 237 -2.28 -4.58 30.31
N ARG A 238 -2.66 -5.10 31.48
CA ARG A 238 -1.69 -5.46 32.55
C ARG A 238 -0.68 -6.49 32.09
N GLN A 239 -1.12 -7.47 31.29
CA GLN A 239 -0.21 -8.46 30.70
C GLN A 239 0.77 -7.79 29.74
N PHE A 240 0.27 -6.95 28.83
CA PHE A 240 1.12 -6.19 27.91
C PHE A 240 2.13 -5.28 28.64
N GLU A 241 1.68 -4.54 29.66
CA GLU A 241 2.55 -3.70 30.50
C GLU A 241 3.68 -4.54 31.11
N THR A 242 3.33 -5.71 31.67
CA THR A 242 4.30 -6.66 32.25
C THR A 242 5.31 -7.16 31.20
N ASP A 243 4.83 -7.57 30.02
CA ASP A 243 5.68 -8.08 28.94
C ASP A 243 6.63 -7.02 28.37
N LYS A 244 6.25 -5.74 28.45
CA LYS A 244 7.07 -4.59 28.03
C LYS A 244 7.92 -3.99 29.15
N GLY A 245 7.84 -4.53 30.38
CA GLY A 245 8.58 -4.02 31.53
C GLY A 245 8.10 -2.65 32.02
N ILE A 246 6.84 -2.29 31.73
CA ILE A 246 6.16 -1.10 32.25
C ILE A 246 5.50 -1.45 33.58
N THR A 247 5.31 -0.47 34.46
CA THR A 247 4.56 -0.70 35.72
C THR A 247 3.14 -1.13 35.37
N ALA A 248 2.75 -2.34 35.76
CA ALA A 248 1.45 -2.94 35.44
C ALA A 248 0.30 -2.28 36.22
N GLY A 249 -0.10 -1.08 35.81
CA GLY A 249 -1.11 -0.25 36.44
C GLY A 249 -2.54 -0.60 36.01
N GLY A 250 -2.72 -1.22 34.84
CA GLY A 250 -4.04 -1.45 34.24
C GLY A 250 -4.76 -0.15 33.86
N VAL A 251 -4.01 0.92 33.65
CA VAL A 251 -4.52 2.24 33.29
C VAL A 251 -3.88 2.65 31.97
N LEU A 252 -4.70 2.86 30.96
CA LEU A 252 -4.25 3.36 29.68
C LEU A 252 -3.96 4.86 29.79
N ASP A 253 -2.68 5.18 29.93
CA ASP A 253 -2.12 6.52 29.84
C ASP A 253 -1.34 6.71 28.54
N LYS A 254 -0.80 7.92 28.32
CA LYS A 254 -0.11 8.27 27.07
C LYS A 254 1.14 7.43 26.84
N GLU A 255 1.87 7.07 27.90
CA GLU A 255 3.07 6.24 27.80
C GLU A 255 2.72 4.82 27.34
N THR A 256 1.72 4.22 27.98
CA THR A 256 1.24 2.87 27.65
C THR A 256 0.63 2.84 26.24
N PHE A 257 -0.16 3.86 25.88
CA PHE A 257 -0.74 4.00 24.55
C PHE A 257 0.32 4.14 23.45
N SER A 258 1.35 4.96 23.68
CA SER A 258 2.45 5.14 22.72
C SER A 258 3.27 3.85 22.57
N THR A 259 3.45 3.10 23.65
CA THR A 259 4.13 1.81 23.64
C THR A 259 3.32 0.76 22.86
N LEU A 260 2.00 0.69 23.05
CA LEU A 260 1.11 -0.19 22.27
C LEU A 260 1.22 0.11 20.77
N TYR A 261 1.05 1.38 20.39
CA TYR A 261 1.18 1.80 18.99
C TYR A 261 2.54 1.43 18.41
N SER A 262 3.62 1.73 19.14
CA SER A 262 4.99 1.43 18.69
C SER A 262 5.23 -0.07 18.56
N ALA A 263 4.62 -0.90 19.42
CA ALA A 263 4.72 -2.35 19.32
C ALA A 263 4.05 -2.90 18.06
N VAL A 264 2.86 -2.39 17.70
CA VAL A 264 2.18 -2.74 16.43
C VAL A 264 3.01 -2.31 15.23
N VAL A 265 3.53 -1.08 15.22
CA VAL A 265 4.38 -0.57 14.13
C VAL A 265 5.64 -1.41 13.99
N LEU A 266 6.33 -1.71 15.10
CA LEU A 266 7.53 -2.53 15.08
C LEU A 266 7.22 -3.90 14.49
N ASP A 267 6.21 -4.58 15.03
CA ASP A 267 5.81 -5.91 14.58
C ASP A 267 5.42 -5.93 13.09
N TRP A 268 4.63 -4.98 12.60
CA TRP A 268 4.28 -4.89 11.18
C TRP A 268 5.51 -4.77 10.26
N ASN A 269 6.53 -4.05 10.71
CA ASN A 269 7.75 -3.83 9.93
C ASN A 269 8.79 -4.95 10.07
N THR A 270 8.77 -5.73 11.15
CA THR A 270 9.74 -6.81 11.41
C THR A 270 9.19 -8.20 11.14
N THR A 271 7.87 -8.38 11.23
CA THR A 271 7.21 -9.68 11.24
C THR A 271 6.23 -9.76 10.06
N LYS A 272 6.64 -10.45 8.98
CA LYS A 272 5.79 -10.63 7.80
C LYS A 272 4.59 -11.57 8.03
N THR A 273 4.51 -12.26 9.16
CA THR A 273 3.44 -13.23 9.46
C THR A 273 2.08 -12.58 9.76
N HIS A 274 2.01 -11.28 10.02
CA HIS A 274 0.74 -10.57 10.16
C HIS A 274 0.30 -9.89 8.85
N ASP A 275 1.15 -9.89 7.82
CA ASP A 275 0.78 -9.44 6.49
C ASP A 275 0.05 -10.56 5.73
N VAL A 276 -1.20 -10.78 6.09
CA VAL A 276 -2.06 -11.81 5.48
C VAL A 276 -2.32 -11.54 3.99
N GLN A 277 -2.18 -10.29 3.53
CA GLN A 277 -2.27 -9.94 2.11
C GLN A 277 -1.05 -10.45 1.35
N LEU A 278 0.16 -10.21 1.87
CA LEU A 278 1.40 -10.73 1.28
C LEU A 278 1.43 -12.25 1.28
N GLN A 279 1.02 -12.90 2.38
CA GLN A 279 0.91 -14.36 2.44
C GLN A 279 -0.03 -14.89 1.36
N LYS A 280 -1.20 -14.25 1.19
CA LYS A 280 -2.14 -14.67 0.15
C LYS A 280 -1.59 -14.46 -1.26
N ALA A 281 -0.80 -13.41 -1.49
CA ALA A 281 -0.12 -13.21 -2.77
C ALA A 281 0.89 -14.33 -3.05
N GLN A 282 1.68 -14.73 -2.04
CA GLN A 282 2.63 -15.85 -2.19
C GLN A 282 1.91 -17.17 -2.46
N GLU A 283 0.80 -17.45 -1.77
CA GLU A 283 -0.05 -18.63 -2.04
C GLU A 283 -0.51 -18.67 -3.50
N VAL A 284 -1.07 -17.57 -4.02
CA VAL A 284 -1.57 -17.49 -5.40
C VAL A 284 -0.47 -17.70 -6.44
N LEU A 285 0.75 -17.20 -6.17
CA LEU A 285 1.88 -17.38 -7.08
C LEU A 285 2.37 -18.85 -7.10
N ASN A 286 2.33 -19.53 -5.96
CA ASN A 286 2.82 -20.90 -5.79
C ASN A 286 1.87 -21.97 -6.33
N GLY A 287 0.57 -21.67 -6.45
CA GLY A 287 -0.44 -22.58 -7.01
C GLY A 287 -1.19 -23.37 -5.95
#